data_AF-A0A847B0F7-F1
#
_entry.id   AF-A0A847B0F7-F1
#
_cell.length_a   1.000
_cell.length_b   1.000
_cell.length_c   1.000
_cell.angle_alpha   90.00
_cell.angle_beta   90.00
_cell.angle_gamma   90.00
#
_symmetry.space_group_name_H-M   'P 1'
#
loop_
_entity.id
_entity.type
_entity.pdbx_description
1 polymer ?
#
loop_
_entity_poly.entity_id
_entity_poly.type
_entity_poly.pdbx_seq_one_letter_code
_entity_poly.pdbx_strand_id
1 'polypeptide(L)' 'KEFMQEVGADYMLTGAVNSIRDREGKKQVIFYQINLELIDLETNMKTWIGDTKIKKYIKN' A
#
# COMPACT_ATOMS: atom_id res chain seq x y z
N LYS A 1 16.87 2.46 -17.89
CA LYS A 1 17.66 1.21 -17.84
C LYS A 1 18.28 1.11 -16.46
N GLU A 2 17.45 0.86 -15.44
CA GLU A 2 17.85 0.61 -14.05
C GLU A 2 16.85 -0.40 -13.42
N PHE A 3 16.66 -1.54 -14.10
CA PHE A 3 16.11 -2.77 -13.50
C PHE A 3 17.26 -3.71 -13.12
N MET A 4 18.40 -3.13 -12.73
CA MET A 4 19.64 -3.86 -12.46
C MET A 4 19.83 -4.07 -10.96
N GLN A 5 18.82 -4.62 -10.27
CA GLN A 5 18.98 -5.24 -8.94
C GLN A 5 17.96 -6.36 -8.66
N GLU A 6 17.14 -6.78 -9.63
CA GLU A 6 16.18 -7.90 -9.41
C GLU A 6 16.84 -9.29 -9.42
N VAL A 7 18.17 -9.36 -9.60
CA VAL A 7 18.87 -10.64 -9.60
C VAL A 7 19.11 -11.08 -8.15
N GLY A 8 18.11 -11.76 -7.58
CA GLY A 8 18.22 -12.47 -6.29
C GLY A 8 17.06 -12.31 -5.31
N ALA A 9 15.94 -11.69 -5.68
CA ALA A 9 14.76 -11.61 -4.80
C ALA A 9 13.83 -12.82 -5.02
N ASP A 10 13.43 -13.50 -3.95
CA ASP A 10 12.46 -14.61 -3.99
C ASP A 10 11.01 -14.10 -4.03
N TYR A 11 10.76 -12.91 -3.49
CA TYR A 11 9.42 -12.32 -3.39
C TYR A 11 9.40 -10.84 -3.81
N MET A 12 8.33 -10.43 -4.49
CA MET A 12 8.00 -9.05 -4.81
C MET A 12 6.78 -8.59 -4.00
N LEU A 13 6.95 -7.51 -3.23
CA LEU A 13 5.83 -6.83 -2.57
C LEU A 13 5.34 -5.69 -3.47
N THR A 14 4.09 -5.74 -3.88
CA THR A 14 3.43 -4.72 -4.71
C THR A 14 2.13 -4.25 -4.07
N GLY A 15 1.64 -3.08 -4.43
CA GLY A 15 0.41 -2.57 -3.83
C GLY A 15 0.07 -1.13 -4.21
N ALA A 16 -1.02 -0.64 -3.63
CA ALA A 16 -1.52 0.70 -3.85
C ALA A 16 -1.93 1.35 -2.52
N VAL A 17 -1.64 2.65 -2.41
CA VAL A 17 -2.06 3.48 -1.28
C VAL A 17 -2.99 4.56 -1.79
N ASN A 18 -4.24 4.50 -1.36
CA ASN A 18 -5.26 5.50 -1.67
C ASN A 18 -5.52 6.36 -0.43
N SER A 19 -5.74 7.65 -0.62
CA SER A 19 -6.12 8.56 0.46
C SER A 19 -7.35 9.38 0.09
N ILE A 20 -8.33 9.41 1.00
CA ILE A 20 -9.53 10.24 0.89
C ILE A 20 -9.45 11.28 2.01
N ARG A 21 -9.43 12.56 1.63
CA ARG A 21 -9.48 13.67 2.59
C ARG A 21 -10.92 14.14 2.73
N ASP A 22 -11.43 14.08 3.95
CA ASP A 22 -12.73 14.60 4.34
C ASP A 22 -12.51 15.83 5.23
N ARG A 23 -13.14 16.94 4.90
CA ARG A 23 -13.04 18.18 5.66
C ARG A 23 -14.43 18.75 5.90
N GLU A 24 -14.80 18.88 7.16
CA GLU A 24 -16.01 19.55 7.61
C GLU A 24 -15.61 20.73 8.50
N GLY A 25 -15.63 21.94 7.94
CA GLY A 25 -15.24 23.17 8.62
C GLY A 25 -13.80 23.15 9.14
N LYS A 26 -13.64 23.14 10.48
CA LYS A 26 -12.36 23.08 11.20
C LYS A 26 -11.89 21.65 11.49
N LYS A 27 -12.71 20.64 11.25
CA LYS A 27 -12.36 19.23 11.44
C LYS A 27 -11.89 18.65 10.10
N GLN A 28 -10.77 17.97 10.11
CA GLN A 28 -10.27 17.25 8.94
C GLN A 28 -9.95 15.80 9.32
N VAL A 29 -10.42 14.87 8.51
CA VAL A 29 -10.16 13.44 8.64
C VAL A 29 -9.52 12.96 7.34
N ILE A 30 -8.49 12.13 7.44
CA ILE A 30 -7.87 11.48 6.29
C ILE A 30 -8.06 9.98 6.46
N PHE A 31 -8.67 9.36 5.47
CA PHE A 31 -8.78 7.92 5.36
C PHE A 31 -7.69 7.42 4.42
N TYR A 32 -6.87 6.48 4.87
CA TYR A 32 -5.93 5.76 4.03
C TYR A 32 -6.43 4.34 3.82
N GLN A 33 -6.43 3.90 2.57
CA GLN A 33 -6.66 2.51 2.19
C GLN A 33 -5.38 1.98 1.56
N ILE A 34 -4.79 0.98 2.18
CA ILE A 34 -3.54 0.35 1.77
C ILE A 34 -3.89 -1.06 1.34
N ASN A 35 -3.56 -1.42 0.10
CA ASN A 35 -3.66 -2.79 -0.39
C ASN A 35 -2.25 -3.25 -0.76
N LEU A 36 -1.84 -4.40 -0.24
CA LEU A 36 -0.53 -4.98 -0.46
C LEU A 36 -0.68 -6.44 -0.89
N GLU A 37 0.17 -6.87 -1.82
CA GLU A 37 0.24 -8.21 -2.36
C GLU A 37 1.70 -8.65 -2.37
N LEU A 38 1.97 -9.83 -1.83
CA LEU A 38 3.28 -10.48 -1.93
C LEU A 38 3.20 -11.54 -3.01
N ILE A 39 4.12 -11.47 -3.96
CA ILE A 39 4.19 -12.36 -5.12
C ILE A 39 5.51 -13.11 -5.05
N ASP A 40 5.43 -14.44 -5.12
CA ASP A 40 6.59 -15.31 -5.31
C ASP A 40 7.07 -15.18 -6.76
N LEU A 41 8.32 -14.80 -6.96
CA LEU A 41 8.86 -14.51 -8.29
C LEU A 41 9.22 -15.78 -9.09
N GLU A 42 9.45 -16.90 -8.41
CA GLU A 42 9.74 -18.18 -9.06
C GLU A 42 8.46 -18.78 -9.66
N THR A 43 7.37 -18.74 -8.88
CA THR A 43 6.09 -19.37 -9.26
C THR A 43 5.08 -18.38 -9.84
N ASN A 44 5.34 -17.07 -9.76
CA ASN A 44 4.40 -15.99 -10.08
C ASN A 44 3.07 -16.08 -9.31
N MET A 45 3.07 -16.71 -8.14
CA MET A 45 1.89 -16.88 -7.31
C MET A 45 1.79 -15.80 -6.24
N LYS A 46 0.58 -15.29 -6.00
CA LYS A 46 0.30 -14.43 -4.85
C LYS A 46 0.31 -15.27 -3.58
N THR A 47 1.31 -15.09 -2.73
CA THR A 47 1.45 -15.83 -1.47
C THR A 47 0.78 -15.13 -0.30
N TRP A 48 0.59 -13.81 -0.39
CA TRP A 48 -0.11 -13.03 0.63
C TRP A 48 -0.85 -11.83 0.03
N ILE A 49 -1.99 -11.51 0.61
CA ILE A 49 -2.80 -10.34 0.27
C ILE A 49 -3.26 -9.72 1.59
N GLY A 50 -3.05 -8.43 1.75
CA GLY A 50 -3.48 -7.68 2.92
C GLY A 50 -4.11 -6.35 2.54
N ASP A 51 -5.20 -6.02 3.22
CA ASP A 51 -5.79 -4.68 3.20
C ASP A 51 -5.69 -4.04 4.58
N THR A 52 -5.49 -2.72 4.60
CA THR A 52 -5.48 -1.96 5.85
C THR A 52 -6.13 -0.61 5.65
N LYS A 53 -7.03 -0.26 6.57
CA LYS A 53 -7.74 1.02 6.58
C LYS A 53 -7.32 1.82 7.81
N ILE A 54 -6.81 3.02 7.58
CA ILE A 54 -6.36 3.92 8.65
C ILE A 54 -7.21 5.17 8.61
N LYS A 55 -7.82 5.53 9.74
CA LYS A 55 -8.54 6.80 9.91
C LYS A 55 -7.71 7.76 10.77
N LYS A 56 -7.23 8.85 10.19
CA LYS A 56 -6.44 9.87 10.87
C LYS A 56 -7.26 11.14 11.10
N TYR A 57 -7.42 11.54 12.37
CA TYR A 57 -7.98 12.82 12.74
C TYR A 57 -6.88 13.88 12.77
N ILE A 58 -7.07 14.99 12.05
CA ILE A 58 -6.15 16.12 12.05
C ILE A 58 -6.63 17.12 13.11
N LYS A 59 -5.80 17.37 14.12
CA LYS A 59 -5.98 18.48 15.06
C LYS A 59 -5.08 19.62 14.59
N ASN A 60 -5.66 20.81 14.38
CA ASN A 60 -4.94 22.06 14.14
C ASN A 60 -4.56 22.71 15.46
#